data_AF-A0A4Z0AA82-F1
#
_entry.id   AF-A0A4Z0AA82-F1
#
_cell.length_a   1.000
_cell.length_b   1.000
_cell.length_c   1.000
_cell.angle_alpha   90.00
_cell.angle_beta   90.00
_cell.angle_gamma   90.00
#
_symmetry.space_group_name_H-M   'P 1'
#
loop_
_entity.id
_entity.type
_entity.pdbx_description
1 polymer ?
#
loop_
_entity_poly.entity_id
_entity_poly.type
_entity_poly.pdbx_seq_one_letter_code
_entity_poly.pdbx_strand_id
1 'polypeptide(L)'
;MQSKQTFTKLLEAVIVAVSLSADIHAIPTHALDSQLDVRQVWQNETNHNSSEAVNILPRVNTVNVPLQAYQIEGQDAYYVAGFRGHRPGYHAGQSTSFQNLHQAWQIQYADGSRASGDVARDRVRIGNMAMAGFPIGMADTLTGNLRTSRDSGVAGFANGRRAATRTGGPAVLDALRDTGYIELSMVGIKLGRGAHGAAGTGRLTLGGYDATLFHGGNDMVTVHNTHAGGLWQVTLPSIRVGGTTVAHGTGILDTGAARITTSPHDAEAVHARIPGAAYTQGVFGLPCNTHAVVSFRIGNIRWGVNSRDLVGPAINNQGTVCLSQIQALGNKPVGTWTLGIPFLKNVYQILDSDNNDISLARLA
;
A
#
# COMPACT_ATOMS: atom_id res chain seq x y z
N MET A 1 42.17 -13.27 33.93
CA MET A 1 41.03 -14.21 33.92
C MET A 1 39.83 -13.45 33.34
N GLN A 2 39.68 -13.31 32.01
CA GLN A 2 39.14 -14.29 31.05
C GLN A 2 37.84 -14.95 31.56
N SER A 3 36.66 -14.53 31.04
CA SER A 3 35.93 -15.04 29.84
C SER A 3 34.99 -16.20 30.24
N LYS A 4 33.72 -16.35 29.82
CA LYS A 4 32.97 -15.92 28.62
C LYS A 4 31.46 -16.27 28.83
N GLN A 5 30.53 -15.38 28.43
CA GLN A 5 29.57 -15.45 27.29
C GLN A 5 28.34 -16.38 27.51
N THR A 6 27.11 -15.99 27.15
CA THR A 6 26.66 -15.52 25.82
C THR A 6 25.43 -14.59 25.85
N PHE A 7 25.55 -13.42 25.21
CA PHE A 7 24.49 -12.84 24.37
C PHE A 7 25.20 -12.28 23.13
N THR A 8 25.21 -13.06 22.05
CA THR A 8 25.77 -12.69 20.75
C THR A 8 24.65 -12.62 19.72
N LYS A 9 24.52 -11.41 19.14
CA LYS A 9 24.09 -10.99 17.79
C LYS A 9 23.52 -12.03 16.81
N LEU A 10 22.53 -11.58 16.02
CA LEU A 10 22.46 -11.59 14.53
C LEU A 10 21.24 -10.75 14.09
N LEU A 11 21.45 -9.63 13.36
CA LEU A 11 21.03 -9.36 11.96
C LEU A 11 19.53 -9.64 11.68
N GLU A 12 18.74 -8.75 11.07
CA GLU A 12 18.98 -8.17 9.73
C GLU A 12 18.40 -6.76 9.58
N ALA A 13 19.17 -5.91 8.90
CA ALA A 13 18.69 -4.75 8.21
C ALA A 13 17.96 -5.20 6.95
N VAL A 14 16.75 -4.70 6.69
CA VAL A 14 16.27 -4.61 5.30
C VAL A 14 16.68 -3.24 4.79
N ILE A 15 17.89 -3.23 4.26
CA ILE A 15 18.35 -2.29 3.26
C ILE A 15 17.40 -2.45 2.07
N VAL A 16 16.49 -1.51 1.85
CA VAL A 16 16.24 -1.07 0.47
C VAL A 16 17.10 0.15 0.27
N ALA A 17 18.38 -0.12 0.10
CA ALA A 17 19.23 0.80 -0.62
C ALA A 17 18.62 0.91 -2.02
N VAL A 18 18.52 2.14 -2.49
CA VAL A 18 18.88 2.44 -3.86
C VAL A 18 20.31 1.92 -4.05
N SER A 19 20.47 0.62 -4.28
CA SER A 19 21.78 0.03 -4.57
C SER A 19 22.07 0.32 -6.04
N LEU A 20 23.00 1.26 -6.21
CA LEU A 20 23.96 1.26 -7.30
C LEU A 20 24.66 -0.10 -7.30
N SER A 21 24.64 -0.78 -8.46
CA SER A 21 25.49 -1.91 -8.87
C SER A 21 25.82 -2.98 -7.82
N ALA A 22 25.07 -4.09 -7.84
CA ALA A 22 25.57 -5.48 -7.87
C ALA A 22 24.38 -6.44 -7.69
N ASP A 23 24.43 -7.57 -8.38
CA ASP A 23 23.38 -8.58 -8.48
C ASP A 23 22.83 -9.03 -7.11
N ILE A 24 21.50 -9.04 -6.96
CA ILE A 24 20.82 -9.73 -5.86
C ILE A 24 20.15 -10.98 -6.43
N HIS A 25 20.87 -12.09 -6.32
CA HIS A 25 20.30 -13.43 -6.38
C HIS A 25 19.50 -13.68 -5.10
N ALA A 26 18.23 -14.07 -5.25
CA ALA A 26 17.43 -14.59 -4.14
C ALA A 26 17.90 -16.01 -3.80
N ILE A 27 18.23 -16.27 -2.53
CA ILE A 27 18.46 -17.63 -2.01
C ILE A 27 17.27 -18.03 -1.13
N PRO A 28 16.71 -19.26 -1.26
CA PRO A 28 15.50 -19.69 -0.55
C PRO A 28 15.78 -20.22 0.86
N THR A 29 14.79 -20.09 1.75
CA THR A 29 14.69 -20.76 3.06
C THR A 29 13.27 -21.36 3.15
N HIS A 30 12.97 -22.65 3.35
CA HIS A 30 13.72 -23.89 3.69
C HIS A 30 13.04 -25.13 3.06
N ALA A 31 13.82 -26.21 2.91
CA ALA A 31 13.49 -27.66 2.80
C ALA A 31 12.08 -28.07 3.31
N LEU A 32 11.26 -28.93 2.70
CA LEU A 32 11.25 -29.84 1.53
C LEU A 32 9.83 -29.73 0.95
N ASP A 33 9.62 -29.58 -0.37
CA ASP A 33 9.45 -30.74 -1.24
C ASP A 33 10.18 -30.57 -2.57
N SER A 34 10.99 -31.59 -2.84
CA SER A 34 11.76 -31.86 -4.03
C SER A 34 10.89 -32.34 -5.20
N GLN A 35 11.16 -31.85 -6.41
CA GLN A 35 11.49 -32.72 -7.55
C GLN A 35 12.09 -31.88 -8.68
N LEU A 36 13.43 -31.82 -8.73
CA LEU A 36 14.15 -32.01 -9.99
C LEU A 36 15.60 -32.42 -9.71
N ASP A 37 15.96 -33.50 -10.38
CA ASP A 37 17.10 -34.38 -10.21
C ASP A 37 18.43 -33.64 -10.48
N VAL A 38 19.34 -33.67 -9.50
CA VAL A 38 20.71 -33.17 -9.65
C VAL A 38 21.61 -34.37 -9.87
N ARG A 39 22.11 -34.53 -11.10
CA ARG A 39 23.32 -35.33 -11.34
C ARG A 39 24.43 -34.48 -11.95
N GLN A 40 25.47 -34.39 -11.12
CA GLN A 40 26.90 -34.28 -11.40
C GLN A 40 27.49 -32.96 -11.93
N VAL A 41 28.52 -32.56 -11.18
CA VAL A 41 29.39 -31.41 -11.31
C VAL A 41 30.62 -31.78 -12.14
N TRP A 42 31.24 -30.75 -12.74
CA TRP A 42 32.63 -30.62 -13.22
C TRP A 42 32.97 -31.13 -14.63
N GLN A 43 33.25 -30.23 -15.57
CA GLN A 43 34.58 -29.76 -15.99
C GLN A 43 34.50 -28.84 -17.24
N ASN A 44 35.33 -27.79 -17.26
CA ASN A 44 35.95 -27.06 -18.37
C ASN A 44 35.21 -26.72 -19.70
N GLU A 45 35.49 -25.47 -20.11
CA GLU A 45 35.70 -24.98 -21.50
C GLU A 45 34.52 -24.46 -22.36
N THR A 46 34.66 -23.18 -22.70
CA THR A 46 34.46 -22.50 -24.01
C THR A 46 33.12 -22.54 -24.77
N ASN A 47 32.66 -21.31 -25.08
CA ASN A 47 32.06 -20.81 -26.32
C ASN A 47 30.83 -21.45 -26.99
N HIS A 48 29.94 -20.52 -27.38
CA HIS A 48 29.03 -20.47 -28.53
C HIS A 48 27.59 -21.02 -28.44
N ASN A 49 26.67 -20.05 -28.65
CA ASN A 49 25.46 -20.07 -29.47
C ASN A 49 24.67 -21.39 -29.59
N SER A 50 23.45 -21.37 -29.07
CA SER A 50 22.30 -21.75 -29.87
C SER A 50 21.05 -20.97 -29.44
N SER A 51 20.36 -20.47 -30.46
CA SER A 51 19.06 -19.82 -30.40
C SER A 51 17.96 -20.85 -30.18
N GLU A 52 17.13 -20.67 -29.15
CA GLU A 52 15.77 -21.21 -29.11
C GLU A 52 14.79 -20.04 -28.93
N ALA A 53 13.92 -19.89 -29.92
CA ALA A 53 12.80 -18.97 -29.87
C ALA A 53 11.77 -19.51 -28.87
N VAL A 54 11.71 -18.90 -27.69
CA VAL A 54 10.62 -19.10 -26.75
C VAL A 54 9.56 -18.05 -27.04
N ASN A 55 8.38 -18.50 -27.50
CA ASN A 55 7.17 -17.68 -27.56
C ASN A 55 6.84 -17.17 -26.15
N ILE A 56 6.98 -15.86 -25.93
CA ILE A 56 6.69 -15.21 -24.66
C ILE A 56 5.30 -14.58 -24.75
N LEU A 57 4.32 -15.19 -24.05
CA LEU A 57 3.03 -14.58 -23.75
C LEU A 57 3.22 -13.30 -22.91
N PRO A 58 2.27 -12.34 -22.92
CA PRO A 58 2.48 -10.98 -22.41
C PRO A 58 2.92 -11.01 -20.93
N ARG A 59 4.05 -10.35 -20.63
CA ARG A 59 4.70 -10.41 -19.32
C ARG A 59 3.95 -9.55 -18.29
N VAL A 60 3.22 -10.19 -17.38
CA VAL A 60 2.79 -9.58 -16.11
C VAL A 60 3.99 -9.60 -15.15
N ASN A 61 4.54 -8.43 -14.81
CA ASN A 61 5.67 -8.31 -13.88
C ASN A 61 5.16 -8.33 -12.43
N THR A 62 5.13 -9.50 -11.80
CA THR A 62 4.67 -9.63 -10.41
C THR A 62 5.82 -9.50 -9.40
N VAL A 63 5.90 -8.39 -8.66
CA VAL A 63 6.97 -8.15 -7.65
C VAL A 63 6.58 -8.75 -6.31
N ASN A 64 7.38 -9.68 -5.77
CA ASN A 64 7.18 -10.27 -4.44
C ASN A 64 7.80 -9.32 -3.43
N VAL A 65 7.00 -8.44 -2.84
CA VAL A 65 7.45 -7.58 -1.75
C VAL A 65 7.05 -8.28 -0.45
N PRO A 66 7.99 -8.68 0.44
CA PRO A 66 7.60 -9.05 1.79
C PRO A 66 6.91 -7.82 2.40
N LEU A 67 5.60 -7.90 2.65
CA LEU A 67 4.85 -6.77 3.23
C LEU A 67 5.21 -6.62 4.73
N GLN A 68 6.39 -6.09 4.99
CA GLN A 68 6.59 -5.17 6.09
C GLN A 68 6.39 -3.77 5.52
N ALA A 69 5.14 -3.32 5.65
CA ALA A 69 4.57 -2.00 5.37
C ALA A 69 5.46 -1.04 4.54
N TYR A 70 5.12 -0.87 3.26
CA TYR A 70 5.27 0.42 2.62
C TYR A 70 3.91 1.11 2.74
N GLN A 71 3.87 2.27 3.41
CA GLN A 71 2.71 3.15 3.37
C GLN A 71 2.52 3.67 1.94
N ILE A 72 1.64 3.01 1.19
CA ILE A 72 1.17 3.47 -0.11
C ILE A 72 -0.03 4.37 0.17
N GLU A 73 0.21 5.65 0.46
CA GLU A 73 -0.85 6.65 0.65
C GLU A 73 -1.43 7.06 -0.71
N GLY A 74 -2.76 7.03 -0.82
CA GLY A 74 -3.51 7.37 -2.03
C GLY A 74 -3.46 8.86 -2.36
N GLN A 75 -2.28 9.42 -2.56
CA GLN A 75 -2.04 10.80 -2.98
C GLN A 75 -0.91 10.84 -4.03
N ASP A 76 -0.98 11.80 -4.95
CA ASP A 76 -0.12 11.90 -6.15
C ASP A 76 1.33 12.36 -5.91
N ALA A 77 1.98 11.94 -4.82
CA ALA A 77 3.37 12.29 -4.53
C ALA A 77 4.24 11.05 -4.31
N TYR A 78 5.25 10.87 -5.15
CA TYR A 78 6.37 9.98 -4.89
C TYR A 78 7.47 10.80 -4.20
N TYR A 79 7.72 10.56 -2.92
CA TYR A 79 8.77 11.27 -2.18
C TYR A 79 9.54 10.34 -1.26
N VAL A 80 10.77 10.72 -0.99
CA VAL A 80 11.63 10.08 0.00
C VAL A 80 12.08 11.13 1.00
N ALA A 81 12.06 10.78 2.28
CA ALA A 81 12.61 11.61 3.32
C ALA A 81 14.14 11.61 3.23
N GLY A 82 14.71 12.82 3.24
CA GLY A 82 16.12 13.02 3.55
C GLY A 82 16.41 12.63 5.00
N PHE A 83 17.67 12.33 5.31
CA PHE A 83 18.05 11.85 6.64
C PHE A 83 17.78 12.91 7.72
N ARG A 84 16.78 12.67 8.59
CA ARG A 84 16.65 13.34 9.89
C ARG A 84 16.25 12.31 10.96
N GLY A 85 17.24 11.67 11.59
CA GLY A 85 17.04 10.75 12.73
C GLY A 85 17.37 9.28 12.45
N HIS A 86 16.81 8.35 13.22
CA HIS A 86 17.15 6.91 13.23
C HIS A 86 16.55 6.09 12.06
N ARG A 87 16.27 6.70 10.90
CA ARG A 87 15.64 6.01 9.75
C ARG A 87 16.61 5.90 8.58
N PRO A 88 16.56 4.80 7.80
CA PRO A 88 17.21 4.76 6.49
C PRO A 88 16.65 5.89 5.62
N GLY A 89 17.51 6.71 5.04
CA GLY A 89 17.14 7.83 4.17
C GLY A 89 17.92 7.81 2.86
N TYR A 90 17.45 8.55 1.87
CA TYR A 90 18.16 8.69 0.60
C TYR A 90 19.35 9.67 0.73
N HIS A 91 20.53 9.27 0.24
CA HIS A 91 21.76 10.07 0.28
C HIS A 91 22.11 10.61 -1.11
N ALA A 92 21.68 11.84 -1.40
CA ALA A 92 21.92 12.50 -2.68
C ALA A 92 23.40 12.52 -3.10
N GLY A 93 24.32 12.77 -2.16
CA GLY A 93 25.76 12.82 -2.43
C GLY A 93 26.40 11.47 -2.81
N GLN A 94 25.66 10.36 -2.70
CA GLN A 94 26.12 9.02 -3.12
C GLN A 94 25.61 8.63 -4.52
N SER A 95 24.69 9.39 -5.10
CA SER A 95 24.16 9.11 -6.43
C SER A 95 24.82 10.01 -7.47
N THR A 96 25.43 9.39 -8.49
CA THR A 96 26.03 10.12 -9.61
C THR A 96 25.00 10.60 -10.63
N SER A 97 23.75 10.12 -10.56
CA SER A 97 22.64 10.56 -11.42
C SER A 97 21.66 11.51 -10.73
N PHE A 98 21.94 11.88 -9.47
CA PHE A 98 21.12 12.85 -8.75
C PHE A 98 21.24 14.25 -9.35
N GLN A 99 20.09 14.87 -9.57
CA GLN A 99 19.98 16.25 -10.00
C GLN A 99 18.89 16.94 -9.19
N ASN A 100 19.26 17.89 -8.33
CA ASN A 100 18.27 18.77 -7.70
C ASN A 100 17.71 19.73 -8.76
N LEU A 101 16.37 19.85 -8.87
CA LEU A 101 15.72 20.77 -9.78
C LEU A 101 15.50 22.16 -9.17
N HIS A 102 15.76 22.33 -7.87
CA HIS A 102 15.49 23.55 -7.10
C HIS A 102 14.04 24.04 -7.22
N GLN A 103 13.13 23.10 -7.47
CA GLN A 103 11.69 23.34 -7.53
C GLN A 103 11.09 22.86 -6.21
N ALA A 104 10.39 23.74 -5.50
CA ALA A 104 9.71 23.37 -4.27
C ALA A 104 8.52 22.44 -4.52
N TRP A 105 8.31 21.47 -3.63
CA TRP A 105 7.10 20.66 -3.54
C TRP A 105 6.62 20.58 -2.09
N GLN A 106 5.31 20.34 -1.92
CA GLN A 106 4.73 20.05 -0.62
C GLN A 106 3.47 19.21 -0.76
N ILE A 107 3.15 18.48 0.30
CA ILE A 107 1.91 17.74 0.48
C ILE A 107 1.39 17.90 1.90
N GLN A 108 0.06 17.92 2.03
CA GLN A 108 -0.64 17.83 3.30
C GLN A 108 -1.63 16.67 3.23
N TYR A 109 -1.62 15.83 4.26
CA TYR A 109 -2.48 14.67 4.39
C TYR A 109 -3.75 14.98 5.16
N ALA A 110 -4.75 14.09 5.02
CA ALA A 110 -6.03 14.23 5.70
C ALA A 110 -5.93 14.20 7.23
N ASP A 111 -4.88 13.58 7.79
CA ASP A 111 -4.59 13.57 9.22
C ASP A 111 -3.86 14.85 9.71
N GLY A 112 -3.62 15.81 8.80
CA GLY A 112 -2.94 17.06 9.07
C GLY A 112 -1.42 16.99 8.99
N SER A 113 -0.83 15.81 8.80
CA SER A 113 0.62 15.67 8.59
C SER A 113 1.05 16.29 7.25
N ARG A 114 2.30 16.75 7.18
CA ARG A 114 2.85 17.43 6.00
C ARG A 114 4.27 16.98 5.70
N ALA A 115 4.59 16.93 4.42
CA ALA A 115 5.96 16.78 3.91
C ALA A 115 6.24 17.87 2.87
N SER A 116 7.47 18.39 2.87
CA SER A 116 7.91 19.40 1.90
C SER A 116 9.41 19.38 1.68
N GLY A 117 9.85 19.98 0.58
CA GLY A 117 11.25 20.22 0.25
C GLY A 117 11.42 20.49 -1.26
N ASP A 118 12.55 20.06 -1.83
CA ASP A 118 12.86 20.22 -3.26
C ASP A 118 12.53 18.98 -4.08
N VAL A 119 12.17 19.15 -5.35
CA VAL A 119 12.09 18.07 -6.32
C VAL A 119 13.50 17.78 -6.85
N ALA A 120 13.86 16.51 -6.89
CA ALA A 120 15.07 16.02 -7.56
C ALA A 120 14.71 15.03 -8.66
N ARG A 121 15.60 14.87 -9.65
CA ARG A 121 15.59 13.73 -10.57
C ARG A 121 16.68 12.76 -10.16
N ASP A 122 16.34 11.48 -10.16
CA ASP A 122 17.33 10.42 -10.06
C ASP A 122 16.81 9.13 -10.71
N ARG A 123 17.63 8.09 -10.76
CA ARG A 123 17.22 6.75 -11.14
C ARG A 123 16.40 6.12 -10.02
N VAL A 124 15.13 5.83 -10.30
CA VAL A 124 14.24 5.06 -9.42
C VAL A 124 14.08 3.65 -9.96
N ARG A 125 14.11 2.65 -9.08
CA ARG A 125 13.92 1.25 -9.46
C ARG A 125 12.84 0.60 -8.60
N ILE A 126 11.92 -0.12 -9.24
CA ILE A 126 10.89 -0.94 -8.61
C ILE A 126 11.06 -2.37 -9.11
N GLY A 127 11.48 -3.30 -8.25
CA GLY A 127 11.90 -4.62 -8.70
C GLY A 127 13.05 -4.53 -9.70
N ASN A 128 12.89 -5.09 -10.90
CA ASN A 128 13.84 -4.99 -12.01
C ASN A 128 13.57 -3.81 -12.96
N MET A 129 12.52 -3.00 -12.73
CA MET A 129 12.12 -1.91 -13.60
C MET A 129 12.80 -0.61 -13.16
N ALA A 130 13.67 -0.06 -13.99
CA ALA A 130 14.46 1.14 -13.68
C ALA A 130 14.07 2.33 -14.55
N MET A 131 13.59 3.40 -13.92
CA MET A 131 13.24 4.67 -14.54
C MET A 131 14.36 5.68 -14.31
N ALA A 132 15.02 6.12 -15.38
CA ALA A 132 16.07 7.14 -15.31
C ALA A 132 15.48 8.55 -15.19
N GLY A 133 16.08 9.39 -14.35
CA GLY A 133 15.69 10.80 -14.23
C GLY A 133 14.24 11.01 -13.75
N PHE A 134 13.70 10.06 -12.98
CA PHE A 134 12.35 10.12 -12.44
C PHE A 134 12.30 11.20 -11.33
N PRO A 135 11.28 12.07 -11.32
CA PRO A 135 11.16 13.14 -10.33
C PRO A 135 10.66 12.60 -8.98
N ILE A 136 11.39 12.92 -7.93
CA ILE A 136 11.14 12.51 -6.55
C ILE A 136 11.09 13.76 -5.67
N GLY A 137 10.12 13.83 -4.77
CA GLY A 137 10.14 14.82 -3.71
C GLY A 137 11.20 14.47 -2.67
N MET A 138 12.17 15.36 -2.44
CA MET A 138 13.10 15.25 -1.32
C MET A 138 12.46 15.94 -0.12
N ALA A 139 11.98 15.18 0.85
CA ALA A 139 11.40 15.76 2.06
C ALA A 139 12.52 16.11 3.06
N ASP A 140 12.74 17.41 3.28
CA ASP A 140 13.63 17.93 4.33
C ASP A 140 12.85 18.31 5.61
N THR A 141 11.53 18.46 5.47
CA THR A 141 10.60 18.89 6.51
C THR A 141 9.44 17.90 6.57
N LEU A 142 9.22 17.31 7.76
CA LEU A 142 8.11 16.41 8.06
C LEU A 142 7.40 16.89 9.33
N THR A 143 6.06 16.86 9.34
CA THR A 143 5.23 17.21 10.50
C THR A 143 4.23 16.12 10.85
N GLY A 144 3.60 16.22 12.02
CA GLY A 144 2.57 15.28 12.46
C GLY A 144 3.09 13.84 12.54
N ASN A 145 2.25 12.88 12.12
CA ASN A 145 2.54 11.44 12.18
C ASN A 145 3.75 11.01 11.33
N LEU A 146 4.08 11.77 10.29
CA LEU A 146 5.24 11.47 9.45
C LEU A 146 6.56 11.57 10.21
N ARG A 147 6.64 12.37 11.28
CA ARG A 147 7.85 12.47 12.12
C ARG A 147 8.18 11.19 12.88
N THR A 148 7.18 10.37 13.19
CA THR A 148 7.31 9.16 14.03
C THR A 148 7.05 7.85 13.30
N SER A 149 6.64 7.89 12.03
CA SER A 149 6.60 6.73 11.12
C SER A 149 7.94 5.95 11.11
N ARG A 150 8.01 4.77 10.49
CA ARG A 150 9.30 4.08 10.25
C ARG A 150 9.67 4.05 8.78
N ASP A 151 8.75 4.48 7.93
CA ASP A 151 8.90 4.54 6.48
C ASP A 151 9.93 5.59 6.09
N SER A 152 10.67 5.30 5.03
CA SER A 152 11.64 6.21 4.43
C SER A 152 11.00 7.19 3.45
N GLY A 153 9.74 6.99 3.08
CA GLY A 153 9.04 7.76 2.05
C GLY A 153 7.72 7.13 1.65
N VAL A 154 7.05 7.75 0.67
CA VAL A 154 5.75 7.34 0.16
C VAL A 154 5.81 7.22 -1.36
N ALA A 155 5.19 6.17 -1.88
CA ALA A 155 4.98 5.97 -3.31
C ALA A 155 3.50 6.11 -3.64
N GLY A 156 3.12 7.20 -4.29
CA GLY A 156 1.74 7.47 -4.69
C GLY A 156 1.26 6.67 -5.90
N PHE A 157 0.05 6.11 -5.81
CA PHE A 157 -0.65 5.39 -6.90
C PHE A 157 -2.03 5.99 -7.21
N ALA A 158 -2.24 7.27 -6.92
CA ALA A 158 -3.41 7.97 -7.40
C ALA A 158 -3.35 8.13 -8.95
N ASN A 159 -4.49 8.42 -9.57
CA ASN A 159 -4.63 8.38 -11.02
C ASN A 159 -3.94 9.60 -11.68
N GLY A 160 -2.68 9.42 -12.08
CA GLY A 160 -1.85 10.42 -12.75
C GLY A 160 -2.41 10.94 -14.09
N ARG A 161 -3.37 10.26 -14.70
CA ARG A 161 -4.06 10.72 -15.92
C ARG A 161 -5.16 11.75 -15.64
N ARG A 162 -5.49 11.97 -14.36
CA ARG A 162 -6.52 12.92 -13.92
C ARG A 162 -5.95 14.15 -13.23
N ALA A 163 -4.80 14.02 -12.57
CA ALA A 163 -4.13 15.12 -11.91
C ALA A 163 -2.62 15.00 -12.04
N ALA A 164 -1.95 16.14 -12.22
CA ALA A 164 -0.50 16.20 -12.19
C ALA A 164 0.02 15.89 -10.78
N THR A 165 1.17 15.22 -10.70
CA THR A 165 1.81 14.94 -9.42
C THR A 165 2.34 16.22 -8.77
N ARG A 166 2.43 16.22 -7.43
CA ARG A 166 3.00 17.36 -6.68
C ARG A 166 4.48 17.61 -6.99
N THR A 167 5.17 16.61 -7.54
CA THR A 167 6.57 16.71 -7.98
C THR A 167 6.70 17.19 -9.44
N GLY A 168 5.58 17.45 -10.13
CA GLY A 168 5.56 17.98 -11.50
C GLY A 168 5.91 16.96 -12.59
N GLY A 169 5.95 15.67 -12.26
CA GLY A 169 6.25 14.57 -13.18
C GLY A 169 5.11 13.60 -13.41
N PRO A 170 5.33 12.54 -14.23
CA PRO A 170 4.37 11.46 -14.37
C PRO A 170 4.17 10.71 -13.05
N ALA A 171 2.97 10.12 -12.87
CA ALA A 171 2.76 9.15 -11.80
C ALA A 171 3.59 7.88 -12.08
N VAL A 172 3.82 7.07 -11.03
CA VAL A 172 4.70 5.89 -11.12
C VAL A 172 4.26 4.91 -12.21
N LEU A 173 2.95 4.62 -12.31
CA LEU A 173 2.43 3.69 -13.33
C LEU A 173 2.60 4.25 -14.73
N ASP A 174 2.34 5.54 -14.93
CA ASP A 174 2.50 6.17 -16.25
C ASP A 174 3.97 6.21 -16.67
N ALA A 175 4.90 6.50 -15.74
CA ALA A 175 6.32 6.47 -16.03
C ALA A 175 6.84 5.05 -16.37
N LEU A 176 6.35 4.03 -15.66
CA LEU A 176 6.67 2.63 -15.98
C LEU A 176 6.11 2.21 -17.35
N ARG A 177 4.94 2.74 -17.72
CA ARG A 177 4.33 2.50 -19.02
C ARG A 177 5.11 3.20 -20.13
N ASP A 178 5.46 4.47 -19.96
CA ASP A 178 6.21 5.26 -20.93
C ASP A 178 7.60 4.68 -21.22
N THR A 179 8.20 4.02 -20.22
CA THR A 179 9.46 3.28 -20.36
C THR A 179 9.31 1.88 -20.97
N GLY A 180 8.09 1.42 -21.20
CA GLY A 180 7.78 0.11 -21.78
C GLY A 180 7.91 -1.07 -20.81
N TYR A 181 8.11 -0.84 -19.51
CA TYR A 181 8.18 -1.92 -18.52
C TYR A 181 6.83 -2.57 -18.22
N ILE A 182 5.74 -1.82 -18.41
CA ILE A 182 4.37 -2.30 -18.27
C ILE A 182 3.53 -1.84 -19.45
N GLU A 183 2.57 -2.66 -19.86
CA GLU A 183 1.71 -2.35 -21.02
C GLU A 183 0.53 -1.43 -20.66
N LEU A 184 0.03 -1.57 -19.42
CA LEU A 184 -1.14 -0.85 -18.90
C LEU A 184 -0.75 0.01 -17.70
N SER A 185 -1.30 1.22 -17.56
CA SER A 185 -1.17 1.99 -16.33
C SER A 185 -2.14 1.45 -15.27
N MET A 186 -1.94 0.20 -14.87
CA MET A 186 -2.83 -0.55 -13.98
C MET A 186 -2.06 -1.16 -12.82
N VAL A 187 -2.69 -1.24 -11.66
CA VAL A 187 -2.15 -1.92 -10.48
C VAL A 187 -3.17 -2.81 -9.80
N GLY A 188 -2.79 -4.06 -9.54
CA GLY A 188 -3.51 -5.02 -8.71
C GLY A 188 -2.91 -5.10 -7.31
N ILE A 189 -3.75 -5.02 -6.27
CA ILE A 189 -3.34 -4.90 -4.87
C ILE A 189 -4.08 -5.93 -4.02
N LYS A 190 -3.30 -6.76 -3.32
CA LYS A 190 -3.76 -7.59 -2.20
C LYS A 190 -3.02 -7.15 -0.95
N LEU A 191 -3.74 -6.65 0.05
CA LEU A 191 -3.13 -6.39 1.36
C LEU A 191 -3.05 -7.68 2.18
N GLY A 192 -1.89 -7.90 2.80
CA GLY A 192 -1.68 -9.05 3.68
C GLY A 192 -2.30 -8.85 5.06
N ARG A 193 -2.60 -9.96 5.72
CA ARG A 193 -2.88 -10.01 7.17
C ARG A 193 -1.70 -10.70 7.85
N GLY A 194 -0.66 -9.94 8.18
CA GLY A 194 0.39 -10.44 9.06
C GLY A 194 -0.19 -10.67 10.47
N ALA A 195 -0.01 -11.86 11.02
CA ALA A 195 -0.31 -12.17 12.41
C ALA A 195 0.97 -12.65 13.10
N HIS A 196 1.19 -12.23 14.35
CA HIS A 196 2.24 -12.76 15.23
C HIS A 196 3.66 -12.84 14.62
N GLY A 197 4.05 -11.86 13.81
CA GLY A 197 5.39 -11.81 13.21
C GLY A 197 5.57 -12.66 11.94
N ALA A 198 4.52 -13.32 11.44
CA ALA A 198 4.56 -13.98 10.13
C ALA A 198 4.65 -12.94 9.00
N ALA A 199 5.41 -13.27 7.95
CA ALA A 199 5.51 -12.45 6.75
C ALA A 199 4.12 -12.23 6.13
N GLY A 200 3.78 -10.97 5.85
CA GLY A 200 2.50 -10.64 5.20
C GLY A 200 2.45 -11.18 3.78
N THR A 201 1.32 -11.80 3.41
CA THR A 201 1.05 -12.36 2.07
C THR A 201 0.54 -11.33 1.06
N GLY A 202 0.84 -10.05 1.28
CA GLY A 202 0.38 -9.02 0.36
C GLY A 202 1.12 -9.09 -0.98
N ARG A 203 0.50 -8.54 -2.01
CA ARG A 203 1.04 -8.55 -3.37
C ARG A 203 0.68 -7.26 -4.07
N LEU A 204 1.65 -6.72 -4.81
CA LEU A 204 1.46 -5.64 -5.77
C LEU A 204 1.77 -6.18 -7.16
N THR A 205 0.84 -6.03 -8.09
CA THR A 205 0.99 -6.42 -9.49
C THR A 205 0.96 -5.16 -10.33
N LEU A 206 2.05 -4.86 -11.04
CA LEU A 206 2.18 -3.66 -11.85
C LEU A 206 1.97 -4.02 -13.32
N GLY A 207 1.24 -3.17 -14.05
CA GLY A 207 0.90 -3.43 -15.45
C GLY A 207 -0.34 -4.28 -15.67
N GLY A 208 -1.08 -4.60 -14.60
CA GLY A 208 -2.21 -5.51 -14.67
C GLY A 208 -2.62 -5.99 -13.28
N TYR A 209 -3.15 -7.19 -13.22
CA TYR A 209 -3.58 -7.86 -11.99
C TYR A 209 -3.23 -9.36 -12.03
N ASP A 210 -3.23 -9.99 -10.86
CA ASP A 210 -2.98 -11.42 -10.70
C ASP A 210 -4.31 -12.14 -10.43
N ALA A 211 -4.85 -12.77 -11.47
CA ALA A 211 -6.13 -13.47 -11.44
C ALA A 211 -6.14 -14.69 -10.50
N THR A 212 -4.97 -15.16 -10.03
CA THR A 212 -4.89 -16.29 -9.08
C THR A 212 -5.21 -15.87 -7.63
N LEU A 213 -5.28 -14.56 -7.36
CA LEU A 213 -5.45 -14.03 -6.00
C LEU A 213 -6.89 -13.68 -5.65
N PHE A 214 -7.84 -13.87 -6.57
CA PHE A 214 -9.24 -13.52 -6.38
C PHE A 214 -10.20 -14.39 -7.21
N HIS A 215 -11.47 -14.39 -6.81
CA HIS A 215 -12.57 -14.98 -7.58
C HIS A 215 -13.16 -13.94 -8.54
N GLY A 216 -13.18 -14.25 -9.84
CA GLY A 216 -13.76 -13.39 -10.87
C GLY A 216 -15.29 -13.55 -11.03
N GLY A 217 -15.84 -13.05 -12.15
CA GLY A 217 -17.25 -13.19 -12.48
C GLY A 217 -18.16 -12.46 -11.49
N ASN A 218 -19.13 -13.17 -10.90
CA ASN A 218 -20.10 -12.59 -9.96
C ASN A 218 -19.49 -12.13 -8.62
N ASP A 219 -18.23 -12.50 -8.35
CA ASP A 219 -17.49 -12.10 -7.15
C ASP A 219 -16.60 -10.86 -7.36
N MET A 220 -16.69 -10.24 -8.54
CA MET A 220 -16.00 -9.01 -8.89
C MET A 220 -16.98 -7.94 -9.37
N VAL A 221 -16.71 -6.68 -9.02
CA VAL A 221 -17.40 -5.53 -9.60
C VAL A 221 -16.38 -4.54 -10.12
N THR A 222 -16.67 -3.95 -11.28
CA THR A 222 -15.96 -2.80 -11.85
C THR A 222 -16.90 -1.61 -11.83
N VAL A 223 -16.40 -0.47 -11.33
CA VAL A 223 -17.14 0.80 -11.28
C VAL A 223 -16.25 1.91 -11.80
N HIS A 224 -16.86 2.92 -12.41
CA HIS A 224 -16.14 4.11 -12.82
C HIS A 224 -15.68 4.91 -11.60
N ASN A 225 -14.44 5.42 -11.64
CA ASN A 225 -13.94 6.32 -10.61
C ASN A 225 -14.66 7.67 -10.67
N THR A 226 -15.24 8.07 -9.53
CA THR A 226 -16.07 9.28 -9.42
C THR A 226 -15.30 10.53 -9.01
N HIS A 227 -14.00 10.44 -8.70
CA HIS A 227 -13.22 11.59 -8.29
C HIS A 227 -12.55 12.28 -9.49
N ALA A 228 -12.81 13.57 -9.67
CA ALA A 228 -12.20 14.34 -10.76
C ALA A 228 -10.69 14.58 -10.56
N GLY A 229 -10.23 14.70 -9.31
CA GLY A 229 -8.83 15.03 -8.98
C GLY A 229 -7.89 13.83 -8.80
N GLY A 230 -8.19 12.68 -9.39
CA GLY A 230 -7.28 11.52 -9.43
C GLY A 230 -7.31 10.55 -8.24
N LEU A 231 -7.93 10.89 -7.11
CA LEU A 231 -8.18 9.90 -6.04
C LEU A 231 -9.09 8.76 -6.51
N TRP A 232 -8.98 7.60 -5.90
CA TRP A 232 -9.81 6.44 -6.25
C TRP A 232 -11.10 6.42 -5.44
N GLN A 233 -12.16 7.04 -5.97
CA GLN A 233 -13.43 7.20 -5.26
C GLN A 233 -14.56 6.39 -5.89
N VAL A 234 -15.26 5.66 -5.05
CA VAL A 234 -16.47 4.91 -5.40
C VAL A 234 -17.72 5.53 -4.75
N THR A 235 -18.87 5.34 -5.37
CA THR A 235 -20.16 5.59 -4.71
C THR A 235 -20.46 4.48 -3.71
N LEU A 236 -21.05 4.86 -2.57
CA LEU A 236 -21.52 4.00 -1.50
C LEU A 236 -23.04 4.15 -1.35
N PRO A 237 -23.86 3.46 -2.17
CA PRO A 237 -25.31 3.58 -2.11
C PRO A 237 -25.92 3.08 -0.80
N SER A 238 -25.18 2.33 0.02
CA SER A 238 -25.58 1.99 1.37
C SER A 238 -24.39 1.49 2.18
N ILE A 239 -24.24 1.98 3.40
CA ILE A 239 -23.34 1.46 4.42
C ILE A 239 -24.20 0.85 5.51
N ARG A 240 -23.91 -0.39 5.91
CA ARG A 240 -24.76 -1.15 6.82
C ARG A 240 -24.02 -1.69 8.02
N VAL A 241 -24.71 -1.69 9.16
CA VAL A 241 -24.32 -2.37 10.40
C VAL A 241 -25.44 -3.35 10.78
N GLY A 242 -25.11 -4.63 10.92
CA GLY A 242 -26.10 -5.67 11.29
C GLY A 242 -27.30 -5.72 10.34
N GLY A 243 -27.09 -5.50 9.04
CA GLY A 243 -28.15 -5.49 8.01
C GLY A 243 -28.93 -4.18 7.88
N THR A 244 -28.82 -3.25 8.83
CA THR A 244 -29.49 -1.94 8.77
C THR A 244 -28.60 -0.90 8.10
N THR A 245 -29.17 -0.10 7.18
CA THR A 245 -28.45 1.05 6.58
C THR A 245 -28.30 2.17 7.59
N VAL A 246 -27.07 2.67 7.76
CA VAL A 246 -26.73 3.76 8.69
C VAL A 246 -26.20 5.00 7.99
N ALA A 247 -25.67 4.86 6.76
CA ALA A 247 -25.16 5.97 5.98
C ALA A 247 -25.19 5.66 4.48
N HIS A 248 -25.02 6.71 3.68
CA HIS A 248 -24.88 6.70 2.22
C HIS A 248 -23.79 7.72 1.85
N GLY A 249 -23.18 7.59 0.67
CA GLY A 249 -22.30 8.65 0.17
C GLY A 249 -21.22 8.16 -0.79
N THR A 250 -19.98 8.57 -0.57
CA THR A 250 -18.81 8.18 -1.37
C THR A 250 -17.67 7.69 -0.49
N GLY A 251 -16.79 6.86 -1.05
CA GLY A 251 -15.63 6.30 -0.37
C GLY A 251 -14.38 6.40 -1.23
N ILE A 252 -13.32 7.01 -0.69
CA ILE A 252 -11.98 6.96 -1.28
C ILE A 252 -11.32 5.66 -0.81
N LEU A 253 -10.85 4.84 -1.75
CA LEU A 253 -10.04 3.65 -1.46
C LEU A 253 -8.58 4.10 -1.29
N ASP A 254 -8.06 4.01 -0.06
CA ASP A 254 -6.77 4.60 0.30
C ASP A 254 -5.91 3.60 1.08
N THR A 255 -4.91 3.02 0.40
CA THR A 255 -4.00 2.04 1.00
C THR A 255 -3.11 2.61 2.11
N GLY A 256 -3.01 3.93 2.26
CA GLY A 256 -2.20 4.56 3.30
C GLY A 256 -3.02 5.16 4.43
N ALA A 257 -4.34 5.15 4.30
CA ALA A 257 -5.22 5.35 5.44
C ALA A 257 -5.15 4.11 6.35
N ALA A 258 -4.56 4.26 7.53
CA ALA A 258 -4.46 3.18 8.52
C ALA A 258 -5.82 2.68 9.04
N ARG A 259 -6.88 3.47 8.87
CA ARG A 259 -8.24 3.23 9.38
C ARG A 259 -9.29 3.53 8.33
N ILE A 260 -10.52 3.06 8.57
CA ILE A 260 -11.69 3.62 7.91
C ILE A 260 -12.02 4.94 8.63
N THR A 261 -12.15 6.04 7.90
CA THR A 261 -12.49 7.34 8.50
C THR A 261 -13.67 8.00 7.81
N THR A 262 -14.45 8.75 8.57
CA THR A 262 -15.64 9.46 8.08
C THR A 262 -15.95 10.70 8.93
N SER A 263 -17.09 11.33 8.69
CA SER A 263 -17.61 12.43 9.52
C SER A 263 -17.94 11.97 10.94
N PRO A 264 -17.92 12.87 11.95
CA PRO A 264 -18.42 12.55 13.29
C PRO A 264 -19.83 11.95 13.29
N HIS A 265 -20.75 12.53 12.53
CA HIS A 265 -22.13 12.06 12.41
C HIS A 265 -22.22 10.59 11.93
N ASP A 266 -21.52 10.25 10.86
CA ASP A 266 -21.58 8.89 10.30
C ASP A 266 -20.85 7.87 11.17
N ALA A 267 -19.77 8.29 11.83
CA ALA A 267 -19.09 7.46 12.82
C ALA A 267 -20.04 7.17 14.00
N GLU A 268 -20.72 8.16 14.55
CA GLU A 268 -21.72 7.97 15.61
C GLU A 268 -22.85 7.02 15.15
N ALA A 269 -23.38 7.20 13.93
CA ALA A 269 -24.42 6.34 13.38
C ALA A 269 -24.00 4.86 13.26
N VAL A 270 -22.75 4.58 12.89
CA VAL A 270 -22.20 3.21 12.89
C VAL A 270 -22.11 2.66 14.30
N HIS A 271 -21.48 3.39 15.23
CA HIS A 271 -21.19 2.89 16.57
C HIS A 271 -22.45 2.73 17.41
N ALA A 272 -23.46 3.57 17.21
CA ALA A 272 -24.78 3.44 17.86
C ALA A 272 -25.50 2.12 17.52
N ARG A 273 -25.10 1.44 16.44
CA ARG A 273 -25.65 0.12 16.05
C ARG A 273 -24.83 -1.07 16.54
N ILE A 274 -23.72 -0.85 17.23
CA ILE A 274 -22.85 -1.92 17.73
C ILE A 274 -22.98 -1.99 19.26
N PRO A 275 -23.59 -3.05 19.81
CA PRO A 275 -23.71 -3.22 21.26
C PRO A 275 -22.33 -3.17 21.94
N GLY A 276 -22.24 -2.40 23.02
CA GLY A 276 -21.00 -2.22 23.77
C GLY A 276 -19.96 -1.30 23.11
N ALA A 277 -20.27 -0.67 21.97
CA ALA A 277 -19.45 0.42 21.46
C ALA A 277 -19.41 1.58 22.46
N ALA A 278 -18.28 2.28 22.49
CA ALA A 278 -18.02 3.37 23.41
C ALA A 278 -17.35 4.54 22.68
N TYR A 279 -17.48 5.73 23.23
CA TYR A 279 -16.68 6.89 22.82
C TYR A 279 -15.94 7.39 24.06
N THR A 280 -14.61 7.31 24.04
CA THR A 280 -13.76 7.63 25.19
C THR A 280 -12.51 8.34 24.71
N GLN A 281 -12.09 9.39 25.43
CA GLN A 281 -10.88 10.16 25.12
C GLN A 281 -10.80 10.64 23.65
N GLY A 282 -11.95 11.00 23.06
CA GLY A 282 -12.00 11.51 21.69
C GLY A 282 -11.91 10.44 20.59
N VAL A 283 -11.98 9.15 20.94
CA VAL A 283 -11.95 8.04 19.97
C VAL A 283 -13.11 7.06 20.18
N PHE A 284 -13.55 6.45 19.10
CA PHE A 284 -14.52 5.36 19.17
C PHE A 284 -13.86 4.03 19.54
N GLY A 285 -14.54 3.24 20.34
CA GLY A 285 -14.15 1.90 20.76
C GLY A 285 -15.26 0.89 20.50
N LEU A 286 -14.88 -0.38 20.35
CA LEU A 286 -15.75 -1.54 20.25
C LEU A 286 -15.36 -2.55 21.34
N PRO A 287 -16.26 -3.47 21.73
CA PRO A 287 -15.85 -4.63 22.51
C PRO A 287 -14.74 -5.38 21.77
N CYS A 288 -13.65 -5.73 22.44
CA CYS A 288 -12.51 -6.40 21.81
C CYS A 288 -12.89 -7.74 21.15
N ASN A 289 -13.94 -8.40 21.65
CA ASN A 289 -14.50 -9.65 21.12
C ASN A 289 -15.72 -9.43 20.20
N THR A 290 -15.87 -8.24 19.61
CA THR A 290 -17.04 -7.91 18.80
C THR A 290 -17.20 -8.84 17.58
N HIS A 291 -18.45 -9.18 17.29
CA HIS A 291 -18.87 -9.86 16.06
C HIS A 291 -19.66 -8.92 15.15
N ALA A 292 -19.47 -7.60 15.29
CA ALA A 292 -20.16 -6.61 14.46
C ALA A 292 -19.94 -6.86 12.97
N VAL A 293 -21.05 -6.79 12.21
CA VAL A 293 -21.05 -6.93 10.76
C VAL A 293 -21.21 -5.55 10.14
N VAL A 294 -20.11 -4.97 9.67
CA VAL A 294 -20.10 -3.72 8.92
C VAL A 294 -19.86 -4.02 7.45
N SER A 295 -20.62 -3.39 6.55
CA SER A 295 -20.48 -3.61 5.11
C SER A 295 -20.78 -2.38 4.26
N PHE A 296 -20.13 -2.33 3.11
CA PHE A 296 -20.20 -1.25 2.14
C PHE A 296 -20.79 -1.78 0.83
N ARG A 297 -21.80 -1.10 0.27
CA ARG A 297 -22.26 -1.40 -1.10
C ARG A 297 -21.41 -0.66 -2.10
N ILE A 298 -20.82 -1.36 -3.05
CA ILE A 298 -20.11 -0.79 -4.20
C ILE A 298 -20.62 -1.52 -5.44
N GLY A 299 -21.17 -0.77 -6.39
CA GLY A 299 -21.93 -1.33 -7.50
C GLY A 299 -23.08 -2.23 -7.02
N ASN A 300 -23.12 -3.47 -7.52
CA ASN A 300 -24.11 -4.49 -7.13
C ASN A 300 -23.66 -5.39 -5.96
N ILE A 301 -22.41 -5.31 -5.51
CA ILE A 301 -21.85 -6.19 -4.47
C ILE A 301 -21.85 -5.51 -3.10
N ARG A 302 -22.00 -6.34 -2.05
CA ARG A 302 -21.80 -5.96 -0.64
C ARG A 302 -20.47 -6.48 -0.14
N TRP A 303 -19.61 -5.57 0.27
CA TRP A 303 -18.29 -5.87 0.81
C TRP A 303 -18.32 -5.78 2.33
N GLY A 304 -18.22 -6.94 2.99
CA GLY A 304 -18.14 -7.01 4.46
C GLY A 304 -16.71 -6.79 4.94
N VAL A 305 -16.55 -6.13 6.08
CA VAL A 305 -15.27 -6.05 6.78
C VAL A 305 -15.22 -7.16 7.82
N ASN A 306 -14.18 -8.00 7.79
CA ASN A 306 -13.99 -9.01 8.82
C ASN A 306 -13.93 -8.33 10.21
N SER A 307 -14.62 -8.87 11.21
CA SER A 307 -14.68 -8.24 12.53
C SER A 307 -13.29 -8.07 13.17
N ARG A 308 -12.34 -8.97 12.87
CA ARG A 308 -10.94 -8.84 13.32
C ARG A 308 -10.25 -7.56 12.79
N ASP A 309 -10.66 -7.11 11.62
CA ASP A 309 -10.13 -5.90 10.97
C ASP A 309 -10.85 -4.63 11.49
N LEU A 310 -11.95 -4.77 12.26
CA LEU A 310 -12.65 -3.64 12.90
C LEU A 310 -12.06 -3.27 14.27
N VAL A 311 -11.19 -4.11 14.83
CA VAL A 311 -10.69 -4.01 16.21
C VAL A 311 -9.19 -3.67 16.22
N GLY A 312 -8.80 -2.65 16.98
CA GLY A 312 -7.42 -2.26 17.24
C GLY A 312 -6.93 -2.61 18.65
N PRO A 313 -5.87 -1.95 19.14
CA PRO A 313 -5.39 -2.12 20.51
C PRO A 313 -6.45 -1.77 21.57
N ALA A 314 -6.33 -2.36 22.75
CA ALA A 314 -7.14 -1.99 23.90
C ALA A 314 -6.97 -0.50 24.26
N ILE A 315 -8.08 0.18 24.59
CA ILE A 315 -8.12 1.60 24.97
C ILE A 315 -8.68 1.83 26.38
N ASN A 316 -8.93 0.75 27.13
CA ASN A 316 -9.29 0.80 28.54
C ASN A 316 -8.41 -0.12 29.37
N ASN A 317 -8.31 0.17 30.66
CA ASN A 317 -7.45 -0.57 31.59
C ASN A 317 -7.85 -2.05 31.73
N GLN A 318 -9.13 -2.37 31.53
CA GLN A 318 -9.64 -3.73 31.61
C GLN A 318 -9.34 -4.58 30.37
N GLY A 319 -8.87 -3.97 29.27
CA GLY A 319 -8.62 -4.69 28.02
C GLY A 319 -9.88 -5.21 27.32
N THR A 320 -11.06 -4.68 27.67
CA THR A 320 -12.36 -5.13 27.14
C THR A 320 -12.89 -4.25 26.02
N VAL A 321 -12.43 -3.00 25.95
CA VAL A 321 -12.77 -2.05 24.88
C VAL A 321 -11.51 -1.80 24.06
N CYS A 322 -11.62 -2.06 22.77
CA CYS A 322 -10.56 -1.89 21.80
C CYS A 322 -10.88 -0.73 20.88
N LEU A 323 -9.85 -0.04 20.42
CA LEU A 323 -9.97 1.04 19.45
C LEU A 323 -10.73 0.55 18.21
N SER A 324 -11.81 1.25 17.85
CA SER A 324 -12.51 0.97 16.60
C SER A 324 -11.63 1.34 15.42
N GLN A 325 -11.55 0.49 14.40
CA GLN A 325 -10.88 0.83 13.15
C GLN A 325 -11.75 1.70 12.22
N ILE A 326 -12.96 2.07 12.68
CA ILE A 326 -13.81 3.11 12.10
C ILE A 326 -13.77 4.32 13.03
N GLN A 327 -13.29 5.47 12.54
CA GLN A 327 -13.14 6.67 13.36
C GLN A 327 -13.72 7.90 12.66
N ALA A 328 -14.12 8.89 13.46
CA ALA A 328 -14.29 10.24 12.95
C ALA A 328 -12.91 10.85 12.66
N LEU A 329 -12.79 11.61 11.57
CA LEU A 329 -11.57 12.37 11.27
C LEU A 329 -11.90 13.81 10.91
N GLY A 330 -11.53 14.73 11.81
CA GLY A 330 -11.70 16.17 11.63
C GLY A 330 -13.14 16.55 11.26
N ASN A 331 -13.27 17.53 10.36
CA ASN A 331 -14.55 18.08 9.93
C ASN A 331 -14.99 17.47 8.58
N LYS A 332 -14.71 16.18 8.33
CA LYS A 332 -15.16 15.49 7.11
C LYS A 332 -16.68 15.69 6.92
N PRO A 333 -17.15 16.07 5.73
CA PRO A 333 -18.59 16.19 5.47
C PRO A 333 -19.32 14.87 5.64
N VAL A 334 -20.59 14.93 6.04
CA VAL A 334 -21.50 13.78 6.09
C VAL A 334 -21.52 13.07 4.74
N GLY A 335 -21.49 11.74 4.74
CA GLY A 335 -21.45 10.91 3.54
C GLY A 335 -20.07 10.80 2.88
N THR A 336 -19.01 11.36 3.47
CA THR A 336 -17.64 11.18 2.94
C THR A 336 -16.87 10.15 3.75
N TRP A 337 -16.31 9.17 3.06
CA TRP A 337 -15.58 8.06 3.67
C TRP A 337 -14.20 7.90 3.05
N THR A 338 -13.24 7.49 3.87
CA THR A 338 -11.97 6.94 3.43
C THR A 338 -11.94 5.48 3.87
N LEU A 339 -11.94 4.56 2.90
CA LEU A 339 -11.89 3.12 3.10
C LEU A 339 -10.43 2.67 3.10
N GLY A 340 -9.83 2.69 4.29
CA GLY A 340 -8.43 2.35 4.49
C GLY A 340 -8.11 0.86 4.63
N ILE A 341 -6.94 0.57 5.18
CA ILE A 341 -6.40 -0.79 5.40
C ILE A 341 -7.43 -1.79 5.98
N PRO A 342 -8.26 -1.45 6.98
CA PRO A 342 -9.29 -2.36 7.51
C PRO A 342 -10.23 -2.90 6.44
N PHE A 343 -10.69 -2.05 5.53
CA PHE A 343 -11.54 -2.46 4.41
C PHE A 343 -10.71 -3.19 3.35
N LEU A 344 -9.57 -2.61 2.95
CA LEU A 344 -8.78 -3.08 1.82
C LEU A 344 -8.13 -4.46 2.02
N LYS A 345 -7.94 -4.90 3.27
CA LYS A 345 -7.54 -6.29 3.57
C LYS A 345 -8.59 -7.34 3.16
N ASN A 346 -9.84 -6.94 2.95
CA ASN A 346 -10.96 -7.84 2.66
C ASN A 346 -11.25 -8.01 1.16
N VAL A 347 -10.52 -7.31 0.30
CA VAL A 347 -10.75 -7.29 -1.14
C VAL A 347 -9.44 -7.42 -1.89
N TYR A 348 -9.51 -7.94 -3.12
CA TYR A 348 -8.50 -7.65 -4.13
C TYR A 348 -8.91 -6.36 -4.86
N GLN A 349 -8.01 -5.39 -4.95
CA GLN A 349 -8.27 -4.10 -5.57
C GLN A 349 -7.50 -3.99 -6.89
N ILE A 350 -8.18 -3.58 -7.96
CA ILE A 350 -7.57 -3.24 -9.25
C ILE A 350 -7.87 -1.78 -9.53
N LEU A 351 -6.81 -1.03 -9.79
CA LEU A 351 -6.87 0.39 -10.13
C LEU A 351 -6.37 0.54 -11.56
N ASP A 352 -7.27 0.92 -12.46
CA ASP A 352 -7.00 1.08 -13.88
C ASP A 352 -6.98 2.57 -14.22
N SER A 353 -5.79 3.16 -14.34
CA SER A 353 -5.65 4.57 -14.69
C SER A 353 -6.06 4.84 -16.13
N ASP A 354 -5.92 3.86 -17.03
CA ASP A 354 -6.20 4.01 -18.46
C ASP A 354 -7.69 4.23 -18.70
N ASN A 355 -8.52 3.39 -18.08
CA ASN A 355 -9.97 3.47 -18.18
C ASN A 355 -10.59 4.36 -17.10
N ASN A 356 -9.82 4.74 -16.07
CA ASN A 356 -10.30 5.41 -14.85
C ASN A 356 -11.36 4.59 -14.13
N ASP A 357 -11.11 3.29 -14.01
CA ASP A 357 -12.00 2.33 -13.40
C ASP A 357 -11.38 1.71 -12.15
N ILE A 358 -12.25 1.33 -11.23
CA ILE A 358 -11.91 0.65 -9.99
C ILE A 358 -12.60 -0.71 -10.03
N SER A 359 -11.85 -1.79 -9.88
CA SER A 359 -12.42 -3.11 -9.68
C SER A 359 -12.11 -3.65 -8.30
N LEU A 360 -13.11 -4.27 -7.68
CA LEU A 360 -12.98 -4.98 -6.41
C LEU A 360 -13.43 -6.43 -6.60
N ALA A 361 -12.64 -7.38 -6.13
CA ALA A 361 -12.94 -8.80 -6.20
C ALA A 361 -12.79 -9.49 -4.83
N ARG A 362 -13.53 -10.59 -4.61
CA ARG A 362 -13.34 -11.42 -3.42
C ARG A 362 -12.01 -12.14 -3.50
N LEU A 363 -11.24 -12.12 -2.41
CA LEU A 363 -9.98 -12.85 -2.31
C LEU A 363 -10.21 -14.37 -2.44
N ALA A 364 -9.29 -15.05 -3.12
CA ALA A 364 -9.26 -16.50 -3.28
C ALA A 364 -8.75 -17.24 -2.03
#